data_AF-A0A0F9FJL9-F1
#
_entry.id   AF-A0A0F9FJL9-F1
#
_cell.length_a   1.000
_cell.length_b   1.000
_cell.length_c   1.000
_cell.angle_alpha   90.00
_cell.angle_beta   90.00
_cell.angle_gamma   90.00
#
_symmetry.space_group_name_H-M   'P 1'
#
loop_
_entity.id
_entity.type
_entity.pdbx_description
1 polymer ?
#
loop_
_entity_poly.entity_id
_entity_poly.type
_entity_poly.pdbx_seq_one_letter_code
_entity_poly.pdbx_strand_id
1 'polypeptide(L)'
;MTKPSAEFPVLREGRRTSQCKRCNCERATRHRIAAGEAGRAKRRAAYTRRRAEEKAEASNVIPFVPSMRVNLIHNQKWCCTCDKLKPVENFGTRAIGGRYSECKQCTSKRSKDWYYANTERALSNNLINLLRKKVVLKLGARCASPDCLVPGGCTDVRAIQIDHVHNDGAEERKKYGDALGPRGGQKPLSRSKTAAIYQLALEDTSGRYQLLCANCNVIKEHERRREQYRQRRQETANAAS
;
A
#
# COMPACT_ATOMS: atom_id res chain seq x y z
N MET A 1 -29.12 59.79 -12.16
CA MET A 1 -28.68 59.24 -10.86
C MET A 1 -27.34 58.54 -11.06
N THR A 2 -26.25 59.29 -10.88
CA THR A 2 -24.86 58.86 -11.06
C THR A 2 -24.33 58.31 -9.74
N LYS A 3 -23.77 57.09 -9.75
CA LYS A 3 -23.16 56.46 -8.57
C LYS A 3 -21.80 57.13 -8.26
N PRO A 4 -21.45 57.37 -6.99
CA PRO A 4 -20.16 57.92 -6.62
C PRO A 4 -19.05 56.85 -6.73
N SER A 5 -17.90 57.26 -7.25
CA SER A 5 -16.66 56.51 -7.34
C SER A 5 -16.02 56.36 -5.95
N ALA A 6 -15.66 55.13 -5.58
CA ALA A 6 -14.94 54.83 -4.36
C ALA A 6 -13.44 55.09 -4.53
N GLU A 7 -12.90 56.00 -3.72
CA GLU A 7 -11.45 56.24 -3.59
C GLU A 7 -10.80 55.10 -2.79
N PHE A 8 -9.73 54.53 -3.34
CA PHE A 8 -8.90 53.54 -2.66
C PHE A 8 -7.81 54.21 -1.82
N PRO A 9 -7.58 53.79 -0.56
CA PRO A 9 -6.54 54.37 0.28
C PRO A 9 -5.14 53.93 -0.18
N VAL A 10 -4.27 54.92 -0.39
CA VAL A 10 -2.85 54.74 -0.68
C VAL A 10 -2.14 54.21 0.57
N LEU A 11 -1.69 52.95 0.51
CA LEU A 11 -0.90 52.33 1.58
C LEU A 11 0.53 52.90 1.57
N ARG A 12 0.92 53.53 2.70
CA ARG A 12 2.27 54.05 2.94
C ARG A 12 3.30 52.93 2.98
N GLU A 13 4.36 53.07 2.19
CA GLU A 13 5.53 52.21 2.16
C GLU A 13 6.38 52.40 3.43
N GLY A 14 6.23 51.49 4.38
CA GLY A 14 7.15 51.37 5.53
C GLY A 14 8.45 50.68 5.10
N ARG A 15 9.56 51.43 5.11
CA ARG A 15 10.93 50.90 4.93
C ARG A 15 11.24 49.89 6.04
N ARG A 16 11.20 48.60 5.72
CA ARG A 16 11.73 47.53 6.57
C ARG A 16 13.21 47.35 6.26
N THR A 17 14.04 47.55 7.26
CA THR A 17 15.47 47.27 7.25
C THR A 17 15.71 45.80 6.91
N SER A 18 16.54 45.57 5.89
CA SER A 18 16.88 44.27 5.33
C SER A 18 17.90 43.53 6.21
N GLN A 19 17.48 43.07 7.38
CA GLN A 19 18.23 42.02 8.07
C GLN A 19 18.03 40.70 7.32
N CYS A 20 19.14 40.18 6.79
CA CYS A 20 19.27 39.01 5.94
C CYS A 20 18.51 37.78 6.51
N LYS A 21 17.39 37.42 5.85
CA LYS A 21 16.59 36.21 6.12
C LYS A 21 17.40 34.90 6.03
N ARG A 22 18.61 34.93 5.47
CA ARG A 22 19.47 33.75 5.28
C ARG A 22 20.05 33.21 6.60
N CYS A 23 20.31 34.08 7.59
CA CYS A 23 20.94 33.66 8.86
C CYS A 23 19.97 32.90 9.80
N ASN A 24 18.66 33.22 9.74
CA ASN A 24 17.65 32.53 10.57
C ASN A 24 17.22 31.16 10.02
N CYS A 25 17.36 30.91 8.71
CA CYS A 25 17.03 29.61 8.11
C CYS A 25 18.04 28.50 8.47
N GLU A 26 19.33 28.83 8.55
CA GLU A 26 20.36 27.85 8.91
C GLU A 26 20.27 27.44 10.38
N ARG A 27 20.01 28.41 11.27
CA ARG A 27 19.82 28.14 12.71
C ARG A 27 18.58 27.27 12.95
N ALA A 28 17.46 27.57 12.29
CA ALA A 28 16.24 26.76 12.37
C ALA A 28 16.45 25.33 11.85
N THR A 29 17.26 25.16 10.80
CA THR A 29 17.58 23.83 10.24
C THR A 29 18.46 23.02 11.19
N ARG A 30 19.49 23.63 11.79
CA ARG A 30 20.34 22.97 12.80
C ARG A 30 19.54 22.53 14.03
N HIS A 31 18.63 23.36 14.53
CA HIS A 31 17.74 22.98 15.64
C HIS A 31 16.80 21.81 15.29
N ARG A 32 16.26 21.76 14.06
CA ARG A 32 15.41 20.63 13.62
C ARG A 32 16.21 19.32 13.48
N ILE A 33 17.44 19.38 12.98
CA ILE A 33 18.32 18.21 12.88
C ILE A 33 18.67 17.69 14.27
N ALA A 34 19.10 18.57 15.19
CA ALA A 34 19.46 18.20 16.56
C ALA A 34 18.26 17.62 17.34
N ALA A 35 17.06 18.22 17.21
CA ALA A 35 15.84 17.67 17.81
C ALA A 35 15.47 16.29 17.23
N GLY A 36 15.67 16.09 15.93
CA GLY A 36 15.50 14.80 15.26
C GLY A 36 16.48 13.73 15.76
N GLU A 37 17.74 14.10 16.00
CA GLU A 37 18.78 13.22 16.53
C GLU A 37 18.52 12.81 17.98
N ALA A 38 18.16 13.77 18.85
CA ALA A 38 17.78 13.48 20.23
C ALA A 38 16.57 12.52 20.30
N GLY A 39 15.56 12.72 19.43
CA GLY A 39 14.43 11.80 19.31
C GLY A 39 14.82 10.41 18.81
N ARG A 40 15.76 10.31 17.86
CA ARG A 40 16.30 9.03 17.38
C ARG A 40 17.10 8.30 18.46
N ALA A 41 17.91 9.00 19.24
CA ALA A 41 18.68 8.44 20.34
C ALA A 41 17.78 7.87 21.44
N LYS A 42 16.73 8.60 21.86
CA LYS A 42 15.74 8.11 22.83
C LYS A 42 15.03 6.85 22.34
N ARG A 43 14.62 6.79 21.06
CA ARG A 43 14.00 5.58 20.47
C ARG A 43 14.95 4.40 20.42
N ARG A 44 16.23 4.61 20.08
CA ARG A 44 17.26 3.55 20.10
C ARG A 44 17.47 3.00 21.52
N ALA A 45 17.61 3.88 22.52
CA ALA A 45 17.77 3.47 23.91
C ALA A 45 16.57 2.67 24.43
N ALA A 46 15.33 3.10 24.14
CA ALA A 46 14.12 2.37 24.49
C ALA A 46 14.04 1.00 23.80
N TYR A 47 14.39 0.92 22.51
CA TYR A 47 14.45 -0.36 21.78
C TYR A 47 15.47 -1.32 22.39
N THR A 48 16.69 -0.85 22.70
CA THR A 48 17.72 -1.68 23.31
C THR A 48 17.30 -2.19 24.69
N ARG A 49 16.66 -1.35 25.51
CA ARG A 49 16.13 -1.75 26.82
C ARG A 49 15.06 -2.82 26.68
N ARG A 50 14.06 -2.61 25.81
CA ARG A 50 12.99 -3.58 25.57
C ARG A 50 13.55 -4.92 25.08
N ARG A 51 14.55 -4.90 24.21
CA ARG A 51 15.19 -6.12 23.71
C ARG A 51 16.00 -6.85 24.80
N ALA A 52 16.60 -6.13 25.74
CA ALA A 52 17.28 -6.72 26.89
C ALA A 52 16.28 -7.36 27.86
N GLU A 53 15.15 -6.70 28.11
CA GLU A 53 14.03 -7.23 28.91
C GLU A 53 13.43 -8.47 28.25
N GLU A 54 13.11 -8.43 26.95
CA GLU A 54 12.62 -9.58 26.16
C GLU A 54 13.62 -10.76 26.23
N LYS A 55 14.94 -10.48 26.19
CA LYS A 55 15.98 -11.52 26.29
C LYS A 55 16.07 -12.12 27.70
N ALA A 56 15.94 -11.30 28.73
CA ALA A 56 15.94 -11.74 30.13
C ALA A 56 14.68 -12.55 30.47
N GLU A 57 13.52 -12.15 29.94
CA GLU A 57 12.27 -12.88 30.06
C GLU A 57 12.35 -14.21 29.31
N ALA A 58 12.89 -14.21 28.07
CA ALA A 58 13.10 -15.44 27.30
C ALA A 58 14.05 -16.44 27.98
N SER A 59 15.03 -15.98 28.77
CA SER A 59 15.89 -16.88 29.56
C SER A 59 15.20 -17.50 30.78
N ASN A 60 14.07 -16.92 31.24
CA ASN A 60 13.25 -17.48 32.32
C ASN A 60 12.09 -18.35 31.83
N VAL A 61 11.81 -18.35 30.52
CA VAL A 61 10.89 -19.33 29.94
C VAL A 61 11.60 -20.68 29.97
N ILE A 62 11.12 -21.57 30.84
CA ILE A 62 11.46 -23.00 30.84
C ILE A 62 11.53 -23.43 29.37
N PRO A 63 12.65 -24.02 28.90
CA PRO A 63 12.83 -24.34 27.49
C PRO A 63 11.57 -25.06 27.04
N PHE A 64 10.85 -24.43 26.11
CA PHE A 64 9.72 -25.03 25.45
C PHE A 64 10.28 -26.25 24.74
N VAL A 65 10.27 -27.38 25.44
CA VAL A 65 10.56 -28.68 24.85
C VAL A 65 9.58 -28.74 23.70
N PRO A 66 10.03 -28.81 22.43
CA PRO A 66 9.14 -29.00 21.31
C PRO A 66 8.60 -30.42 21.44
N SER A 67 7.67 -30.62 22.35
CA SER A 67 6.71 -31.70 22.34
C SER A 67 5.73 -31.39 21.21
N MET A 68 6.26 -31.24 19.99
CA MET A 68 5.64 -31.82 18.82
C MET A 68 5.78 -33.34 18.94
N ARG A 69 5.24 -33.92 20.02
CA ARG A 69 4.57 -35.20 19.89
C ARG A 69 3.35 -34.89 19.05
N VAL A 70 3.55 -34.84 17.73
CA VAL A 70 2.54 -35.37 16.84
C VAL A 70 2.46 -36.84 17.23
N ASN A 71 1.74 -37.12 18.32
CA ASN A 71 1.25 -38.46 18.59
C ASN A 71 0.29 -38.71 17.44
N LEU A 72 0.85 -39.16 16.30
CA LEU A 72 0.15 -39.75 15.16
C LEU A 72 -0.57 -41.04 15.55
N ILE A 73 -0.80 -41.26 16.85
CA ILE A 73 -1.34 -42.50 17.36
C ILE A 73 -2.85 -42.57 17.02
N HIS A 74 -3.58 -41.48 16.72
CA HIS A 74 -5.04 -41.57 16.53
C HIS A 74 -5.73 -40.56 15.60
N ASN A 75 -5.21 -40.17 14.41
CA ASN A 75 -5.95 -39.33 13.43
C ASN A 75 -6.64 -38.07 14.05
N GLN A 76 -6.09 -37.55 15.14
CA GLN A 76 -6.66 -36.49 15.96
C GLN A 76 -5.62 -35.39 16.17
N LYS A 77 -6.10 -34.17 16.37
CA LYS A 77 -5.29 -32.96 16.52
C LYS A 77 -5.95 -32.01 17.51
N TRP A 78 -5.14 -31.36 18.33
CA TRP A 78 -5.59 -30.32 19.27
C TRP A 78 -5.84 -29.00 18.54
N CYS A 79 -6.98 -28.36 18.80
CA CYS A 79 -7.29 -27.03 18.27
C CYS A 79 -6.82 -25.93 19.22
N CYS A 80 -5.94 -25.05 18.77
CA CYS A 80 -5.35 -23.98 19.60
C CYS A 80 -6.28 -22.81 19.96
N THR A 81 -7.54 -22.82 19.52
CA THR A 81 -8.52 -21.75 19.81
C THR A 81 -9.63 -22.20 20.75
N CYS A 82 -10.04 -23.47 20.67
CA CYS A 82 -11.10 -24.00 21.53
C CYS A 82 -10.62 -25.10 22.48
N ASP A 83 -9.32 -25.40 22.46
CA ASP A 83 -8.66 -26.36 23.33
C ASP A 83 -9.36 -27.72 23.40
N LYS A 84 -9.73 -28.23 22.23
CA LYS A 84 -10.38 -29.53 22.06
C LYS A 84 -9.56 -30.41 21.12
N LEU A 85 -9.41 -31.67 21.50
CA LEU A 85 -8.90 -32.73 20.62
C LEU A 85 -10.00 -33.08 19.61
N LYS A 86 -9.70 -32.99 18.31
CA LYS A 86 -10.65 -33.26 17.23
C LYS A 86 -10.01 -34.10 16.13
N PRO A 87 -10.79 -34.86 15.35
CA PRO A 87 -10.26 -35.55 14.18
C PRO A 87 -9.57 -34.60 13.17
N VAL A 88 -8.54 -35.08 12.48
CA VAL A 88 -7.68 -34.26 11.59
C VAL A 88 -8.45 -33.67 10.41
N GLU A 89 -9.52 -34.33 9.95
CA GLU A 89 -10.45 -33.85 8.93
C GLU A 89 -11.23 -32.60 9.35
N ASN A 90 -11.35 -32.33 10.65
CA ASN A 90 -11.92 -31.10 11.19
C ASN A 90 -10.96 -29.91 11.13
N PHE A 91 -9.78 -30.07 10.55
CA PHE A 91 -8.81 -29.00 10.30
C PHE A 91 -8.65 -28.80 8.79
N GLY A 92 -8.60 -27.53 8.36
CA GLY A 92 -8.35 -27.21 6.95
C GLY A 92 -6.95 -27.65 6.51
N THR A 93 -6.79 -27.96 5.23
CA THR A 93 -5.49 -28.20 4.60
C THR A 93 -4.83 -26.89 4.19
N ARG A 94 -3.51 -26.78 4.35
CA ARG A 94 -2.73 -25.64 3.84
C ARG A 94 -2.29 -25.92 2.40
N ALA A 95 -2.05 -24.87 1.62
CA ALA A 95 -1.58 -24.99 0.24
C ALA A 95 -0.25 -25.75 0.12
N ILE A 96 0.67 -25.55 1.07
CA ILE A 96 1.99 -26.21 1.13
C ILE A 96 1.95 -27.60 1.79
N GLY A 97 0.76 -28.18 1.94
CA GLY A 97 0.56 -29.41 2.71
C GLY A 97 0.44 -29.19 4.22
N GLY A 98 -0.02 -30.23 4.92
CA GLY A 98 -0.32 -30.17 6.35
C GLY A 98 -1.67 -29.52 6.68
N ARG A 99 -1.92 -29.34 7.99
CA ARG A 99 -3.21 -28.90 8.53
C ARG A 99 -3.07 -27.64 9.37
N TYR A 100 -4.06 -26.75 9.34
CA TYR A 100 -4.11 -25.60 10.25
C TYR A 100 -4.09 -26.04 11.73
N SER A 101 -3.62 -25.16 12.61
CA SER A 101 -3.63 -25.37 14.07
C SER A 101 -5.03 -25.17 14.67
N GLU A 102 -5.91 -24.49 13.94
CA GLU A 102 -7.28 -24.23 14.33
C GLU A 102 -8.24 -25.14 13.57
N CYS A 103 -9.29 -25.60 14.25
CA CYS A 103 -10.34 -26.38 13.61
C CYS A 103 -11.22 -25.49 12.71
N LYS A 104 -11.86 -26.10 11.70
CA LYS A 104 -12.74 -25.46 10.71
C LYS A 104 -13.84 -24.61 11.36
N GLN A 105 -14.40 -25.07 12.48
CA GLN A 105 -15.43 -24.31 13.23
C GLN A 105 -14.88 -23.00 13.79
N CYS A 106 -13.73 -23.03 14.46
CA CYS A 106 -13.08 -21.83 15.01
C CYS A 106 -12.67 -20.86 13.89
N THR A 107 -12.11 -21.38 12.80
CA THR A 107 -11.77 -20.57 11.62
C THR A 107 -13.01 -19.92 11.01
N SER A 108 -14.11 -20.68 10.85
CA SER A 108 -15.38 -20.16 10.31
C SER A 108 -15.98 -19.09 11.23
N LYS A 109 -16.01 -19.31 12.54
CA LYS A 109 -16.44 -18.31 13.53
C LYS A 109 -15.60 -17.04 13.42
N ARG A 110 -14.27 -17.15 13.44
CA ARG A 110 -13.37 -15.99 13.28
C ARG A 110 -13.62 -15.23 11.99
N SER A 111 -13.81 -15.93 10.86
CA SER A 111 -14.11 -15.28 9.58
C SER A 111 -15.45 -14.55 9.60
N LYS A 112 -16.49 -15.11 10.24
CA LYS A 112 -17.78 -14.46 10.43
C LYS A 112 -17.65 -13.23 11.33
N ASP A 113 -17.01 -13.38 12.49
CA ASP A 113 -16.77 -12.29 13.44
C ASP A 113 -16.02 -11.13 12.77
N TRP A 114 -14.97 -11.45 12.00
CA TRP A 114 -14.24 -10.46 11.20
C TRP A 114 -15.14 -9.78 10.17
N TYR A 115 -15.95 -10.55 9.43
CA TYR A 115 -16.86 -10.01 8.42
C TYR A 115 -17.86 -9.03 9.05
N TYR A 116 -18.54 -9.40 10.13
CA TYR A 116 -19.50 -8.53 10.80
C TYR A 116 -18.84 -7.27 11.35
N ALA A 117 -17.67 -7.41 11.97
CA ALA A 117 -16.88 -6.27 12.46
C ALA A 117 -16.31 -5.38 11.34
N ASN A 118 -16.25 -5.86 10.09
CA ASN A 118 -15.63 -5.18 8.95
C ASN A 118 -16.56 -5.17 7.72
N THR A 119 -17.88 -5.11 7.91
CA THR A 119 -18.88 -5.29 6.83
C THR A 119 -18.64 -4.30 5.70
N GLU A 120 -18.43 -3.02 6.01
CA GLU A 120 -18.13 -1.99 5.01
C GLU A 120 -16.88 -2.32 4.18
N ARG A 121 -15.85 -2.91 4.81
CA ARG A 121 -14.59 -3.26 4.13
C ARG A 121 -14.80 -4.43 3.18
N ALA A 122 -15.57 -5.41 3.61
CA ALA A 122 -15.96 -6.54 2.76
C ALA A 122 -16.77 -6.07 1.54
N LEU A 123 -17.76 -5.20 1.74
CA LEU A 123 -18.56 -4.62 0.66
C LEU A 123 -17.71 -3.79 -0.32
N SER A 124 -16.81 -2.95 0.19
CA SER A 124 -15.88 -2.17 -0.65
C SER A 124 -14.96 -3.06 -1.47
N ASN A 125 -14.40 -4.13 -0.88
CA ASN A 125 -13.59 -5.11 -1.63
C ASN A 125 -14.41 -5.84 -2.70
N ASN A 126 -15.66 -6.21 -2.41
CA ASN A 126 -16.56 -6.83 -3.38
C ASN A 126 -16.83 -5.88 -4.55
N LEU A 127 -17.10 -4.60 -4.28
CA LEU A 127 -17.28 -3.58 -5.31
C LEU A 127 -16.01 -3.43 -6.17
N ILE A 128 -14.84 -3.33 -5.56
CA ILE A 128 -13.55 -3.25 -6.28
C ILE A 128 -13.36 -4.47 -7.19
N ASN A 129 -13.67 -5.67 -6.71
CA ASN A 129 -13.57 -6.90 -7.50
C ASN A 129 -14.56 -6.91 -8.68
N LEU A 130 -15.79 -6.43 -8.48
CA LEU A 130 -16.77 -6.30 -9.56
C LEU A 130 -16.32 -5.29 -10.62
N LEU A 131 -15.86 -4.10 -10.19
CA LEU A 131 -15.33 -3.07 -11.09
C LEU A 131 -14.12 -3.58 -11.87
N ARG A 132 -13.19 -4.26 -11.19
CA ARG A 132 -12.02 -4.89 -11.83
C ARG A 132 -12.43 -5.85 -12.94
N LYS A 133 -13.40 -6.74 -12.68
CA LYS A 133 -13.89 -7.69 -13.69
C LYS A 133 -14.46 -6.95 -14.90
N LYS A 134 -15.24 -5.89 -14.68
CA LYS A 134 -15.78 -5.06 -15.78
C LYS A 134 -14.67 -4.40 -16.60
N VAL A 135 -13.64 -3.83 -15.95
CA VAL A 135 -12.50 -3.22 -16.66
C VAL A 135 -11.73 -4.27 -17.46
N VAL A 136 -11.46 -5.43 -16.88
CA VAL A 136 -10.76 -6.53 -17.58
C VAL A 136 -11.52 -6.96 -18.83
N LEU A 137 -12.84 -7.10 -18.73
CA LEU A 137 -13.68 -7.44 -19.89
C LEU A 137 -13.66 -6.32 -20.94
N LYS A 138 -13.82 -5.05 -20.52
CA LYS A 138 -13.77 -3.89 -21.43
C LYS A 138 -12.47 -3.81 -22.22
N LEU A 139 -11.34 -4.09 -21.57
CA LEU A 139 -10.01 -4.00 -22.17
C LEU A 139 -9.60 -5.31 -22.90
N GLY A 140 -10.54 -6.23 -23.16
CA GLY A 140 -10.32 -7.41 -24.00
C GLY A 140 -9.79 -8.65 -23.28
N ALA A 141 -9.75 -8.65 -21.94
CA ALA A 141 -9.40 -9.80 -21.09
C ALA A 141 -8.06 -10.51 -21.40
N ARG A 142 -7.12 -9.79 -22.04
CA ARG A 142 -5.80 -10.31 -22.41
C ARG A 142 -4.72 -9.26 -22.21
N CYS A 143 -3.49 -9.70 -22.01
CA CYS A 143 -2.32 -8.82 -21.97
C CYS A 143 -2.17 -8.07 -23.32
N ALA A 144 -2.00 -6.75 -23.26
CA ALA A 144 -1.86 -5.86 -24.40
C ALA A 144 -0.41 -5.65 -24.85
N SER A 145 0.57 -6.14 -24.08
CA SER A 145 1.99 -6.04 -24.46
C SER A 145 2.26 -6.87 -25.73
N PRO A 146 2.85 -6.29 -26.78
CA PRO A 146 3.19 -7.01 -28.00
C PRO A 146 4.27 -8.08 -27.75
N ASP A 147 5.16 -7.83 -26.79
CA ASP A 147 6.26 -8.71 -26.41
C ASP A 147 5.87 -9.67 -25.26
N CYS A 148 4.58 -9.96 -25.11
CA CYS A 148 4.13 -10.91 -24.10
C CYS A 148 4.65 -12.32 -24.43
N LEU A 149 5.37 -12.93 -23.48
CA LEU A 149 5.91 -14.29 -23.64
C LEU A 149 4.85 -15.38 -23.80
N VAL A 150 3.59 -15.08 -23.50
CA VAL A 150 2.47 -16.00 -23.71
C VAL A 150 1.91 -15.74 -25.12
N PRO A 151 1.92 -16.73 -26.04
CA PRO A 151 1.37 -16.56 -27.38
C PRO A 151 -0.09 -16.08 -27.33
N GLY A 152 -0.40 -15.00 -28.05
CA GLY A 152 -1.74 -14.38 -28.05
C GLY A 152 -2.05 -13.51 -26.81
N GLY A 153 -1.11 -13.39 -25.87
CA GLY A 153 -1.23 -12.61 -24.64
C GLY A 153 -1.80 -13.42 -23.47
N CYS A 154 -1.29 -13.16 -22.26
CA CYS A 154 -1.79 -13.80 -21.04
C CYS A 154 -3.25 -13.43 -20.76
N THR A 155 -4.10 -14.44 -20.52
CA THR A 155 -5.53 -14.31 -20.23
C THR A 155 -5.91 -14.65 -18.78
N ASP A 156 -4.95 -15.08 -17.95
CA ASP A 156 -5.22 -15.37 -16.54
C ASP A 156 -5.55 -14.07 -15.77
N VAL A 157 -6.82 -13.91 -15.41
CA VAL A 157 -7.35 -12.74 -14.68
C VAL A 157 -6.62 -12.49 -13.35
N ARG A 158 -6.02 -13.52 -12.77
CA ARG A 158 -5.21 -13.41 -11.54
C ARG A 158 -3.84 -12.79 -11.81
N ALA A 159 -3.28 -13.00 -13.00
CA ALA A 159 -1.98 -12.49 -13.42
C ALA A 159 -2.07 -11.14 -14.15
N ILE A 160 -3.24 -10.77 -14.68
CA ILE A 160 -3.48 -9.49 -15.35
C ILE A 160 -3.49 -8.33 -14.35
N GLN A 161 -3.00 -7.17 -14.76
CA GLN A 161 -2.97 -5.91 -14.01
C GLN A 161 -3.49 -4.80 -14.93
N ILE A 162 -4.23 -3.85 -14.35
CA ILE A 162 -4.69 -2.65 -15.07
C ILE A 162 -3.61 -1.60 -14.89
N ASP A 163 -3.07 -1.13 -16.00
CA ASP A 163 -1.93 -0.22 -16.04
C ASP A 163 -2.18 0.97 -16.97
N HIS A 164 -1.45 2.06 -16.78
CA HIS A 164 -1.54 3.28 -17.55
C HIS A 164 -0.58 3.25 -18.73
N VAL A 165 -1.06 3.41 -19.96
CA VAL A 165 -0.22 3.41 -21.16
C VAL A 165 0.93 4.41 -21.03
N HIS A 166 0.66 5.62 -20.52
CA HIS A 166 1.62 6.73 -20.40
C HIS A 166 2.37 6.81 -19.06
N ASN A 167 2.27 5.80 -18.18
CA ASN A 167 2.95 5.76 -16.87
C ASN A 167 2.57 6.90 -15.89
N ASP A 168 1.47 7.59 -16.13
CA ASP A 168 0.94 8.70 -15.32
C ASP A 168 0.07 8.24 -14.14
N GLY A 169 0.02 6.92 -13.88
CA GLY A 169 -0.78 6.35 -12.81
C GLY A 169 -0.40 6.83 -11.41
N ALA A 170 0.84 7.27 -11.20
CA ALA A 170 1.25 7.87 -9.92
C ALA A 170 0.61 9.24 -9.68
N GLU A 171 0.53 10.07 -10.72
CA GLU A 171 -0.09 11.41 -10.69
C GLU A 171 -1.60 11.28 -10.52
N GLU A 172 -2.22 10.34 -11.25
CA GLU A 172 -3.62 10.01 -11.06
C GLU A 172 -3.91 9.56 -9.62
N ARG A 173 -3.15 8.59 -9.09
CA ARG A 173 -3.31 8.13 -7.69
C ARG A 173 -3.09 9.24 -6.67
N LYS A 174 -2.26 10.25 -6.98
CA LYS A 174 -2.05 11.42 -6.15
C LYS A 174 -3.26 12.37 -6.22
N LYS A 175 -3.74 12.70 -7.42
CA LYS A 175 -4.93 13.54 -7.64
C LYS A 175 -6.15 12.99 -6.91
N TYR A 176 -6.45 11.71 -7.08
CA TYR A 176 -7.55 11.05 -6.34
C TYR A 176 -7.19 10.77 -4.88
N GLY A 177 -5.89 10.77 -4.55
CA GLY A 177 -5.43 10.48 -3.21
C GLY A 177 -5.57 11.64 -2.24
N ASP A 178 -5.26 12.83 -2.71
CA ASP A 178 -5.29 14.08 -1.95
C ASP A 178 -6.74 14.53 -1.75
N ALA A 179 -7.61 14.31 -2.73
CA ALA A 179 -9.06 14.55 -2.63
C ALA A 179 -9.75 13.75 -1.51
N LEU A 180 -9.12 12.67 -1.02
CA LEU A 180 -9.68 11.79 0.00
C LEU A 180 -9.21 12.12 1.41
N GLY A 181 -8.50 13.23 1.62
CA GLY A 181 -8.05 13.68 2.95
C GLY A 181 -6.77 12.99 3.45
N PRO A 182 -6.25 13.41 4.63
CA PRO A 182 -4.97 12.96 5.17
C PRO A 182 -4.93 11.45 5.44
N ARG A 183 -3.72 10.88 5.42
CA ARG A 183 -3.47 9.46 5.75
C ARG A 183 -3.64 9.29 7.27
N GLY A 184 -4.61 8.48 7.71
CA GLY A 184 -4.76 8.11 9.13
C GLY A 184 -6.17 8.23 9.72
N GLY A 185 -7.09 8.93 9.06
CA GLY A 185 -8.51 8.89 9.44
C GLY A 185 -9.18 7.60 8.93
N GLN A 186 -10.15 7.07 9.68
CA GLN A 186 -11.12 6.11 9.15
C GLN A 186 -11.85 6.77 7.97
N LYS A 187 -11.35 6.56 6.75
CA LYS A 187 -12.00 7.11 5.56
C LYS A 187 -13.25 6.29 5.27
N PRO A 188 -14.38 6.93 4.91
CA PRO A 188 -15.55 6.21 4.46
C PRO A 188 -15.17 5.30 3.29
N LEU A 189 -15.48 4.01 3.43
CA LEU A 189 -15.10 2.94 2.52
C LEU A 189 -15.68 3.07 1.11
N SER A 190 -16.66 3.97 0.93
CA SER A 190 -17.24 4.37 -0.35
C SER A 190 -16.26 5.08 -1.29
N ARG A 191 -15.06 5.45 -0.83
CA ARG A 191 -14.07 6.17 -1.64
C ARG A 191 -12.70 5.48 -1.68
N SER A 192 -12.68 4.19 -2.04
CA SER A 192 -11.41 3.54 -2.37
C SER A 192 -10.79 4.18 -3.62
N LYS A 193 -9.52 4.62 -3.52
CA LYS A 193 -8.75 5.14 -4.68
C LYS A 193 -8.78 4.17 -5.86
N THR A 194 -8.73 2.87 -5.57
CA THR A 194 -8.75 1.82 -6.58
C THR A 194 -10.09 1.76 -7.29
N ALA A 195 -11.21 1.89 -6.56
CA ALA A 195 -12.54 1.91 -7.17
C ALA A 195 -12.70 3.10 -8.12
N ALA A 196 -12.22 4.29 -7.73
CA ALA A 196 -12.23 5.48 -8.58
C ALA A 196 -11.42 5.26 -9.87
N ILE A 197 -10.22 4.69 -9.78
CA ILE A 197 -9.39 4.38 -10.97
C ILE A 197 -10.10 3.39 -11.90
N TYR A 198 -10.76 2.37 -11.35
CA TYR A 198 -11.52 1.43 -12.19
C TYR A 198 -12.74 2.07 -12.84
N GLN A 199 -13.42 3.01 -12.19
CA GLN A 199 -14.49 3.78 -12.82
C GLN A 199 -13.95 4.63 -13.98
N LEU A 200 -12.82 5.32 -13.79
CA LEU A 200 -12.17 6.07 -14.88
C LEU A 200 -11.77 5.15 -16.04
N ALA A 201 -11.22 3.97 -15.75
CA ALA A 201 -10.91 2.99 -16.79
C ALA A 201 -12.16 2.47 -17.51
N LEU A 202 -13.31 2.38 -16.85
CA LEU A 202 -14.59 2.05 -17.48
C LEU A 202 -15.16 3.19 -18.33
N GLU A 203 -14.91 4.43 -17.96
CA GLU A 203 -15.35 5.63 -18.69
C GLU A 203 -14.37 6.04 -19.80
N ASP A 204 -13.12 5.56 -19.75
CA ASP A 204 -12.07 5.95 -20.70
C ASP A 204 -12.37 5.51 -22.14
N THR A 205 -12.47 6.48 -23.05
CA THR A 205 -12.54 6.26 -24.49
C THR A 205 -11.24 6.60 -25.21
N SER A 206 -10.24 7.14 -24.50
CA SER A 206 -8.98 7.62 -25.08
C SER A 206 -7.93 6.53 -25.25
N GLY A 207 -8.13 5.35 -24.64
CA GLY A 207 -7.14 4.26 -24.67
C GLY A 207 -5.98 4.49 -23.69
N ARG A 208 -6.20 5.26 -22.62
CA ARG A 208 -5.20 5.58 -21.60
C ARG A 208 -4.87 4.40 -20.69
N TYR A 209 -5.77 3.43 -20.58
CA TYR A 209 -5.58 2.21 -19.79
C TYR A 209 -5.34 0.98 -20.66
N GLN A 210 -4.53 0.06 -20.16
CA GLN A 210 -4.22 -1.22 -20.80
C GLN A 210 -4.19 -2.35 -19.76
N LEU A 211 -4.28 -3.60 -20.24
CA LEU A 211 -4.05 -4.79 -19.43
C LEU A 211 -2.63 -5.30 -19.65
N LEU A 212 -1.88 -5.52 -18.59
CA LEU A 212 -0.57 -6.17 -18.65
C LEU A 212 -0.55 -7.36 -17.71
N CYS A 213 0.07 -8.48 -18.09
CA CYS A 213 0.37 -9.51 -17.10
C CYS A 213 1.47 -9.03 -16.14
N ALA A 214 1.60 -9.68 -15.00
CA ALA A 214 2.58 -9.32 -13.97
C ALA A 214 4.01 -9.19 -14.53
N ASN A 215 4.43 -10.10 -15.43
CA ASN A 215 5.76 -10.06 -16.04
C ASN A 215 5.93 -8.85 -16.97
N CYS A 216 4.98 -8.63 -17.89
CA CYS A 216 5.03 -7.48 -18.81
C CYS A 216 4.99 -6.15 -18.07
N ASN A 217 4.22 -6.05 -16.98
CA ASN A 217 4.19 -4.83 -16.16
C ASN A 217 5.54 -4.57 -15.48
N VAL A 218 6.20 -5.62 -14.96
CA VAL A 218 7.53 -5.50 -14.37
C VAL A 218 8.58 -5.09 -15.41
N ILE A 219 8.54 -5.67 -16.61
CA ILE A 219 9.44 -5.31 -17.73
C ILE A 219 9.25 -3.84 -18.10
N LYS A 220 8.00 -3.40 -18.30
CA LYS A 220 7.67 -2.01 -18.60
C LYS A 220 8.22 -1.03 -17.56
N GLU A 221 8.03 -1.33 -16.27
CA GLU A 221 8.55 -0.50 -15.18
C GLU A 221 10.08 -0.46 -15.16
N HIS A 222 10.73 -1.60 -15.42
CA HIS A 222 12.18 -1.70 -15.48
C HIS A 222 12.76 -0.86 -16.64
N GLU A 223 12.18 -0.95 -17.83
CA GLU A 223 12.57 -0.15 -19.00
C GLU A 223 12.41 1.34 -18.74
N ARG A 224 11.28 1.76 -18.17
CA ARG A 224 11.04 3.15 -17.77
C ARG A 224 12.12 3.67 -16.82
N ARG A 225 12.49 2.90 -15.81
CA ARG A 225 13.55 3.29 -14.85
C ARG A 225 14.92 3.40 -15.50
N ARG A 226 15.25 2.48 -16.42
CA ARG A 226 16.51 2.54 -17.18
C ARG A 226 16.59 3.79 -18.03
N GLU A 227 15.50 4.16 -18.68
CA GLU A 227 15.44 5.35 -19.52
C GLU A 227 15.59 6.64 -18.70
N GLN A 228 14.85 6.75 -17.58
CA GLN A 228 15.01 7.85 -16.64
C GLN A 228 16.44 7.97 -16.08
N TYR A 229 17.14 6.85 -15.90
CA TYR A 229 18.53 6.86 -15.47
C TYR A 229 19.47 7.38 -16.56
N ARG A 230 19.27 6.98 -17.83
CA ARG A 230 20.04 7.50 -18.97
C ARG A 230 19.84 9.00 -19.13
N GLN A 231 18.59 9.48 -19.08
CA GLN A 231 18.25 10.90 -19.18
C GLN A 231 18.98 11.72 -18.10
N ARG A 232 18.88 11.32 -16.83
CA ARG A 232 19.59 12.02 -15.73
C ARG A 232 21.10 12.02 -15.90
N ARG A 233 21.68 10.95 -16.43
CA ARG A 233 23.13 10.91 -16.73
C ARG A 233 23.50 11.88 -17.84
N GLN A 234 22.70 11.95 -18.90
CA GLN A 234 22.92 12.90 -20.00
C GLN A 234 22.77 14.35 -19.52
N GLU A 235 21.74 14.66 -18.74
CA GLU A 235 21.54 15.98 -18.13
C GLU A 235 22.74 16.37 -17.25
N THR A 236 23.25 15.44 -16.46
CA THR A 236 24.44 15.67 -15.62
C THR A 236 25.69 15.91 -16.47
N ALA A 237 25.87 15.17 -17.56
CA ALA A 237 26.99 15.36 -18.48
C ALA A 237 26.92 16.72 -19.21
N ASN A 238 25.72 17.09 -19.68
CA ASN A 238 25.48 18.38 -20.33
C ASN A 238 25.69 19.56 -19.37
N ALA A 239 25.29 19.42 -18.10
CA ALA A 239 25.50 20.46 -17.09
C ALA A 239 26.96 20.62 -16.63
N ALA A 240 27.81 19.65 -16.94
CA ALA A 240 29.24 19.68 -16.64
C ALA A 240 30.10 20.21 -17.81
N SER A 241 29.50 20.41 -18.98
CA SER A 241 30.15 20.98 -20.18
C SER A 241 29.90 22.48 -20.26
#